data_AF-A0A2H0ZY02-F1
#
_entry.id   AF-A0A2H0ZY02-F1
#
_cell.length_a   1.000
_cell.length_b   1.000
_cell.length_c   1.000
_cell.angle_alpha   90.00
_cell.angle_beta   90.00
_cell.angle_gamma   90.00
#
_symmetry.space_group_name_H-M   'P 1'
#
loop_
_entity.id
_entity.type
_entity.pdbx_description
1 polymer ?
#
loop_
_entity_poly.entity_id
_entity_poly.type
_entity_poly.pdbx_seq_one_letter_code
_entity_poly.pdbx_strand_id
1 'polypeptide(L)'
;MRTSFHIGPGGPLLTVKHQISNIPSLEYLQSLSPRSFFTLTYKHFFRLRHLISDRDYHQDQYLRLLKRRFLRGDFNLRRQKVLGIHDDLAHGALVKRIYNTYIFVFNATCNMKDEPETVKTYDDVKRVNRPRLETQILQTILKLEEQAPIHVRLDTEYRWLDEASKREQELVSGMIDKKRAKELNKSREVVDIGYADYERMTMALNESLDLCL
;
A
#
# COMPACT_ATOMS: atom_id res chain seq x y z
N MET A 1 0.95 45.33 -20.10
CA MET A 1 1.95 44.24 -20.20
C MET A 1 1.21 42.93 -20.40
N ARG A 2 1.30 42.31 -21.60
CA ARG A 2 0.81 40.95 -21.83
C ARG A 2 1.95 40.00 -21.51
N THR A 3 1.93 39.38 -20.34
CA THR A 3 2.82 38.25 -20.02
C THR A 3 2.29 37.02 -20.75
N SER A 4 2.80 36.76 -21.95
CA SER A 4 2.60 35.47 -22.62
C SER A 4 3.45 34.44 -21.89
N PHE A 5 2.85 33.68 -20.97
CA PHE A 5 3.49 32.50 -20.43
C PHE A 5 3.42 31.41 -21.51
N HIS A 6 4.54 31.17 -22.20
CA HIS A 6 4.73 29.88 -22.85
C HIS A 6 5.06 28.87 -21.75
N ILE A 7 4.01 28.23 -21.25
CA ILE A 7 4.14 27.09 -20.35
C ILE A 7 4.35 25.87 -21.27
N GLY A 8 5.60 25.40 -21.34
CA GLY A 8 5.93 24.14 -22.00
C GLY A 8 5.18 22.97 -21.37
N PRO A 9 5.11 21.81 -22.05
CA PRO A 9 4.38 20.66 -21.55
C PRO A 9 4.93 20.27 -20.17
N GLY A 10 4.12 20.45 -19.14
CA GLY A 10 4.33 19.85 -17.83
C GLY A 10 3.90 18.39 -17.93
N GLY A 11 4.80 17.51 -18.40
CA GLY A 11 4.54 16.08 -18.48
C GLY A 11 5.81 15.26 -18.71
N PRO A 12 5.71 13.93 -18.55
CA PRO A 12 6.79 13.09 -18.03
C PRO A 12 7.98 12.91 -18.98
N LEU A 13 9.17 12.87 -18.38
CA LEU A 13 10.35 12.16 -18.87
C LEU A 13 10.02 10.66 -18.99
N LEU A 14 10.29 10.06 -20.16
CA LEU A 14 10.09 8.64 -20.59
C LEU A 14 8.73 8.28 -21.21
N THR A 15 8.71 8.23 -22.54
CA THR A 15 7.72 7.50 -23.35
C THR A 15 8.12 6.02 -23.42
N VAL A 16 7.30 5.16 -22.86
CA VAL A 16 7.57 3.72 -22.79
C VAL A 16 7.16 3.05 -24.11
N LYS A 17 8.13 2.81 -25.00
CA LYS A 17 7.86 2.17 -26.31
C LYS A 17 7.53 0.67 -26.24
N HIS A 18 7.83 0.02 -25.13
CA HIS A 18 7.64 -1.41 -24.91
C HIS A 18 7.05 -1.68 -23.53
N GLN A 19 6.11 -2.62 -23.44
CA GLN A 19 5.48 -3.01 -22.18
C GLN A 19 6.54 -3.37 -21.12
N ILE A 20 6.72 -2.51 -20.11
CA ILE A 20 7.77 -2.69 -19.07
C ILE A 20 7.50 -3.92 -18.20
N SER A 21 6.24 -4.31 -18.06
CA SER A 21 5.89 -5.53 -17.37
C SER A 21 4.67 -6.19 -17.97
N ASN A 22 4.86 -7.44 -18.39
CA ASN A 22 3.80 -8.32 -18.88
C ASN A 22 3.51 -9.36 -17.80
N ILE A 23 2.58 -9.04 -16.90
CA ILE A 23 2.08 -10.05 -15.95
C ILE A 23 1.28 -11.09 -16.75
N PRO A 24 1.49 -12.41 -16.53
CA PRO A 24 0.69 -13.43 -17.22
C PRO A 24 -0.80 -13.28 -16.98
N SER A 25 -1.62 -13.88 -17.85
CA SER A 25 -3.08 -13.83 -17.69
C SER A 25 -3.53 -14.48 -16.39
N LEU A 26 -4.71 -14.07 -15.89
CA LEU A 26 -5.25 -14.58 -14.64
C LEU A 26 -5.49 -16.10 -14.72
N GLU A 27 -5.97 -16.60 -15.86
CA GLU A 27 -6.24 -18.03 -16.07
C GLU A 27 -4.95 -18.85 -15.96
N TYR A 28 -3.85 -18.33 -16.54
CA TYR A 28 -2.55 -18.98 -16.42
C TYR A 28 -2.09 -18.98 -14.97
N LEU A 29 -2.18 -17.85 -14.26
CA LEU A 29 -1.77 -17.77 -12.85
C LEU A 29 -2.57 -18.73 -11.95
N GLN A 30 -3.87 -18.91 -12.22
CA GLN A 30 -4.74 -19.83 -11.49
C GLN A 30 -4.41 -21.31 -11.74
N SER A 31 -3.82 -21.64 -12.89
CA SER A 31 -3.39 -23.00 -13.21
C SER A 31 -2.09 -23.43 -12.51
N LEU A 32 -1.35 -22.47 -11.94
CA LEU A 32 -0.06 -22.74 -11.31
C LEU A 32 -0.24 -23.33 -9.90
N SER A 33 0.75 -24.11 -9.46
CA SER A 33 0.84 -24.47 -8.05
C SER A 33 1.08 -23.22 -7.18
N PRO A 34 0.64 -23.19 -5.91
CA PRO A 34 0.80 -22.03 -5.04
C PRO A 34 2.24 -21.51 -5.00
N ARG A 35 3.23 -22.40 -4.88
CA ARG A 35 4.65 -22.03 -4.84
C ARG A 35 5.12 -21.34 -6.13
N SER A 36 4.75 -21.88 -7.28
CA SER A 36 5.11 -21.32 -8.59
C SER A 36 4.44 -19.97 -8.81
N PHE A 37 3.15 -19.87 -8.48
CA PHE A 37 2.39 -18.63 -8.51
C PHE A 37 3.06 -17.55 -7.64
N PHE A 38 3.27 -17.81 -6.35
CA PHE A 38 3.89 -16.86 -5.42
C PHE A 38 5.26 -16.37 -5.89
N THR A 39 6.09 -17.29 -6.37
CA THR A 39 7.44 -16.97 -6.87
C THR A 39 7.38 -16.08 -8.11
N LEU A 40 6.46 -16.39 -9.03
CA LEU A 40 6.30 -15.64 -10.27
C LEU A 40 5.77 -14.23 -9.99
N THR A 41 4.70 -14.09 -9.19
CA THR A 41 4.14 -12.79 -8.84
C THR A 41 5.15 -11.94 -8.07
N TYR A 42 5.91 -12.52 -7.13
CA TYR A 42 6.98 -11.79 -6.43
C TYR A 42 7.99 -11.17 -7.42
N LYS A 43 8.43 -11.93 -8.44
CA LYS A 43 9.34 -11.42 -9.46
C LYS A 43 8.74 -10.24 -10.24
N HIS A 44 7.45 -10.28 -10.54
CA HIS A 44 6.77 -9.18 -11.22
C HIS A 44 6.69 -7.92 -10.35
N PHE A 45 6.27 -8.05 -9.09
CA PHE A 45 6.30 -6.92 -8.14
C PHE A 45 7.72 -6.37 -7.95
N PHE A 46 8.74 -7.24 -7.88
CA PHE A 46 10.13 -6.83 -7.73
C PHE A 46 10.62 -5.99 -8.92
N ARG A 47 10.14 -6.24 -10.14
CA ARG A 47 10.47 -5.43 -11.32
C ARG A 47 9.92 -4.00 -11.22
N LEU A 48 8.76 -3.81 -10.57
CA LEU A 48 8.16 -2.49 -10.39
C LEU A 48 8.96 -1.56 -9.48
N ARG A 49 9.96 -2.07 -8.72
CA ARG A 49 10.78 -1.26 -7.80
C ARG A 49 11.40 -0.02 -8.47
N HIS A 50 11.73 -0.13 -9.75
CA HIS A 50 12.37 0.92 -10.54
C HIS A 50 11.39 2.01 -11.00
N LEU A 51 10.09 1.78 -10.87
CA LEU A 51 9.03 2.66 -11.35
C LEU A 51 8.28 3.37 -10.21
N ILE A 52 8.49 2.95 -8.97
CA ILE A 52 7.72 3.44 -7.81
C ILE A 52 8.09 4.85 -7.40
N SER A 53 9.35 5.22 -7.57
CA SER A 53 9.81 6.58 -7.34
C SER A 53 11.20 6.79 -7.93
N ASP A 54 11.45 8.03 -8.35
CA ASP A 54 12.78 8.50 -8.75
C ASP A 54 13.72 8.64 -7.54
N ARG A 55 13.22 8.52 -6.30
CA ARG A 55 14.03 8.59 -5.07
C ARG A 55 14.42 7.19 -4.62
N ASP A 56 15.72 6.93 -4.56
CA ASP A 56 16.30 5.64 -4.11
C ASP A 56 15.71 5.15 -2.78
N TYR A 57 15.48 6.07 -1.84
CA TYR A 57 14.93 5.73 -0.52
C TYR A 57 13.54 5.07 -0.56
N HIS A 58 12.67 5.49 -1.48
CA HIS A 58 11.34 4.88 -1.64
C HIS A 58 11.42 3.49 -2.27
N GLN A 59 12.45 3.22 -3.08
CA GLN A 59 12.67 1.90 -3.66
C GLN A 59 13.02 0.89 -2.55
N ASP A 60 13.91 1.26 -1.62
CA ASP A 60 14.28 0.41 -0.48
C ASP A 60 13.10 0.14 0.46
N GLN A 61 12.26 1.13 0.71
CA GLN A 61 11.01 0.96 1.47
C GLN A 61 10.08 -0.04 0.81
N TYR A 62 9.87 0.11 -0.50
CA TYR A 62 9.03 -0.80 -1.26
C TYR A 62 9.58 -2.24 -1.22
N LEU A 63 10.89 -2.42 -1.37
CA LEU A 63 11.50 -3.75 -1.30
C LEU A 63 11.35 -4.39 0.08
N ARG A 64 11.45 -3.61 1.16
CA ARG A 64 11.21 -4.09 2.53
C ARG A 64 9.75 -4.51 2.71
N LEU A 65 8.81 -3.68 2.27
CA LEU A 65 7.38 -3.99 2.30
C LEU A 65 7.08 -5.27 1.52
N LEU A 66 7.58 -5.35 0.28
CA LEU A 66 7.37 -6.47 -0.62
C LEU A 66 7.86 -7.78 -0.01
N LYS A 67 9.10 -7.79 0.51
CA LYS A 67 9.66 -8.96 1.20
C LYS A 67 8.82 -9.35 2.39
N ARG A 68 8.36 -8.39 3.21
CA ARG A 68 7.53 -8.70 4.37
C ARG A 68 6.19 -9.31 3.95
N ARG A 69 5.48 -8.70 2.99
CA ARG A 69 4.17 -9.19 2.52
C ARG A 69 4.26 -10.59 1.90
N PHE A 70 5.33 -10.90 1.16
CA PHE A 70 5.48 -12.22 0.51
C PHE A 70 6.13 -13.31 1.38
N LEU A 71 7.00 -12.97 2.33
CA LEU A 71 7.72 -13.97 3.13
C LEU A 71 7.11 -14.20 4.52
N ARG A 72 6.43 -13.20 5.06
CA ARG A 72 5.98 -13.18 6.47
C ARG A 72 4.52 -12.79 6.63
N GLY A 73 3.89 -12.27 5.58
CA GLY A 73 2.51 -11.83 5.61
C GLY A 73 1.56 -12.98 5.34
N ASP A 74 0.73 -13.31 6.31
CA ASP A 74 -0.47 -14.11 6.08
C ASP A 74 -1.67 -13.16 5.88
N PHE A 75 -2.18 -13.11 4.66
CA PHE A 75 -3.31 -12.26 4.32
C PHE A 75 -4.60 -12.70 5.02
N ASN A 76 -4.84 -14.00 5.17
CA ASN A 76 -6.02 -14.51 5.84
C ASN A 76 -5.94 -14.22 7.34
N LEU A 77 -4.79 -14.40 7.98
CA LEU A 77 -4.58 -14.01 9.38
C LEU A 77 -4.90 -12.52 9.60
N ARG A 78 -4.41 -11.64 8.71
CA ARG A 78 -4.73 -10.21 8.75
C ARG A 78 -6.22 -9.96 8.63
N ARG A 79 -6.87 -10.62 7.68
CA ARG A 79 -8.31 -10.52 7.43
C ARG A 79 -9.13 -10.91 8.66
N GLN A 80 -8.74 -12.00 9.32
CA GLN A 80 -9.36 -12.46 10.55
C GLN A 80 -9.14 -11.47 11.70
N LYS A 81 -7.89 -11.06 11.93
CA LYS A 81 -7.51 -10.19 13.07
C LYS A 81 -8.05 -8.77 12.96
N VAL A 82 -8.02 -8.20 11.77
CA VAL A 82 -8.37 -6.78 11.54
C VAL A 82 -9.85 -6.59 11.30
N LEU A 83 -10.49 -7.47 10.51
CA LEU A 83 -11.88 -7.32 10.08
C LEU A 83 -12.83 -8.31 10.75
N GLY A 84 -12.33 -9.30 11.49
CA GLY A 84 -13.18 -10.34 12.10
C GLY A 84 -13.77 -11.32 11.08
N ILE A 85 -13.24 -11.38 9.85
CA ILE A 85 -13.74 -12.27 8.81
C ILE A 85 -12.98 -13.59 8.90
N HIS A 86 -13.68 -14.65 9.32
CA HIS A 86 -13.10 -15.97 9.58
C HIS A 86 -13.04 -16.90 8.37
N ASP A 87 -13.70 -16.53 7.27
CA ASP A 87 -13.66 -17.30 6.04
C ASP A 87 -12.33 -17.09 5.32
N ASP A 88 -11.53 -18.13 5.21
CA ASP A 88 -10.27 -18.08 4.48
C ASP A 88 -10.52 -17.98 2.97
N LEU A 89 -9.72 -17.14 2.29
CA LEU A 89 -9.78 -17.06 0.85
C LEU A 89 -9.29 -18.36 0.22
N ALA A 90 -10.13 -18.94 -0.63
CA ALA A 90 -9.72 -20.03 -1.52
C ALA A 90 -8.58 -19.58 -2.45
N HIS A 91 -7.74 -20.53 -2.88
CA HIS A 91 -6.56 -20.24 -3.70
C HIS A 91 -6.87 -19.36 -4.93
N GLY A 92 -7.92 -19.68 -5.69
CA GLY A 92 -8.30 -18.91 -6.88
C GLY A 92 -8.69 -17.46 -6.57
N ALA A 93 -9.33 -17.19 -5.43
CA ALA A 93 -9.66 -15.85 -4.98
C ALA A 93 -8.41 -15.07 -4.57
N LEU A 94 -7.49 -15.71 -3.84
CA LEU A 94 -6.20 -15.12 -3.48
C LEU A 94 -5.37 -14.75 -4.72
N VAL A 95 -5.33 -15.64 -5.72
CA VAL A 95 -4.65 -15.39 -7.00
C VAL A 95 -5.22 -14.15 -7.70
N LYS A 96 -6.55 -14.05 -7.79
CA LYS A 96 -7.24 -12.89 -8.36
C LYS A 96 -6.89 -11.60 -7.61
N ARG A 97 -6.91 -11.62 -6.28
CA ARG A 97 -6.61 -10.42 -5.48
C ARG A 97 -5.16 -9.96 -5.62
N ILE A 98 -4.21 -10.88 -5.66
CA ILE A 98 -2.79 -10.55 -5.91
C ILE A 98 -2.61 -10.00 -7.32
N TYR A 99 -3.30 -10.54 -8.32
CA TYR A 99 -3.30 -10.02 -9.68
C TYR A 99 -3.85 -8.59 -9.75
N ASN A 100 -4.99 -8.32 -9.11
CA ASN A 100 -5.54 -6.97 -9.00
C ASN A 100 -4.59 -6.01 -8.27
N THR A 101 -3.94 -6.49 -7.21
CA THR A 101 -2.93 -5.72 -6.46
C THR A 101 -1.74 -5.35 -7.33
N TYR A 102 -1.30 -6.26 -8.19
CA TYR A 102 -0.23 -5.99 -9.13
C TYR A 102 -0.65 -4.88 -10.12
N ILE A 103 -1.86 -4.95 -10.67
CA ILE A 103 -2.40 -3.91 -11.56
C ILE A 103 -2.48 -2.57 -10.81
N PHE A 104 -2.95 -2.58 -9.56
CA PHE A 104 -3.02 -1.39 -8.72
C PHE A 104 -1.65 -0.74 -8.53
N VAL A 105 -0.63 -1.52 -8.16
CA VAL A 105 0.75 -1.01 -7.99
C VAL A 105 1.32 -0.54 -9.31
N PHE A 106 1.09 -1.26 -10.42
CA PHE A 106 1.52 -0.82 -11.74
C PHE A 106 0.87 0.52 -12.14
N ASN A 107 -0.44 0.67 -11.95
CA ASN A 107 -1.17 1.91 -12.21
C ASN A 107 -0.67 3.08 -11.36
N ALA A 108 -0.21 2.83 -10.13
CA ALA A 108 0.41 3.84 -9.26
C ALA A 108 1.72 4.40 -9.84
N THR A 109 2.36 3.68 -10.78
CA THR A 109 3.62 4.07 -11.44
C THR A 109 3.44 4.69 -12.82
N CYS A 110 2.22 4.71 -13.36
CA CYS A 110 1.94 5.17 -14.71
C CYS A 110 1.06 6.43 -14.73
N ASN A 111 1.31 7.30 -15.70
CA ASN A 111 0.40 8.40 -15.99
C ASN A 111 -0.92 7.87 -16.55
N MET A 112 -2.01 8.61 -16.31
CA MET A 112 -3.34 8.23 -16.79
C MET A 112 -3.47 8.35 -18.32
N LYS A 113 -2.68 9.25 -18.93
CA LYS A 113 -2.62 9.50 -20.36
C LYS A 113 -1.15 9.65 -20.76
N ASP A 114 -0.83 9.20 -21.97
CA ASP A 114 0.51 9.36 -22.54
C ASP A 114 0.78 10.82 -22.96
N GLU A 115 -0.28 11.56 -23.31
CA GLU A 115 -0.18 12.96 -23.71
C GLU A 115 -0.22 13.89 -22.49
N PRO A 116 0.73 14.86 -22.40
CA PRO A 116 0.70 15.87 -21.35
C PRO A 116 -0.51 16.78 -21.52
N GLU A 117 -1.26 17.00 -20.43
CA GLU A 117 -2.35 17.97 -20.44
C GLU A 117 -1.82 19.39 -20.70
N THR A 118 -2.51 20.15 -21.56
CA THR A 118 -2.15 21.55 -21.81
C THR A 118 -2.38 22.40 -20.57
N VAL A 119 -1.31 23.00 -20.06
CA VAL A 119 -1.33 23.89 -18.90
C VAL A 119 -1.43 25.35 -19.37
N LYS A 120 -2.51 26.04 -19.01
CA LYS A 120 -2.70 27.48 -19.35
C LYS A 120 -2.77 28.37 -18.12
N THR A 121 -3.16 27.81 -16.97
CA THR A 121 -3.37 28.53 -15.71
C THR A 121 -2.64 27.86 -14.54
N TYR A 122 -2.49 28.58 -13.41
CA TYR A 122 -1.96 28.00 -12.18
C TYR A 122 -2.84 26.87 -11.62
N ASP A 123 -4.14 26.92 -11.85
CA ASP A 123 -5.05 25.84 -11.43
C ASP A 123 -4.88 24.60 -12.31
N ASP A 124 -4.55 24.77 -13.61
CA ASP A 124 -4.14 23.65 -14.45
C ASP A 124 -2.83 23.03 -13.94
N VAL A 125 -1.85 23.83 -13.50
CA VAL A 125 -0.61 23.30 -12.91
C VAL A 125 -0.92 22.40 -11.70
N LYS A 126 -1.82 22.84 -10.80
CA LYS A 126 -2.23 22.05 -9.63
C LYS A 126 -2.97 20.77 -10.02
N ARG A 127 -3.83 20.83 -11.04
CA ARG A 127 -4.59 19.67 -11.53
C ARG A 127 -3.65 18.65 -12.18
N VAL A 128 -2.79 19.09 -13.10
CA VAL A 128 -1.90 18.23 -13.87
C VAL A 128 -0.86 17.56 -12.99
N ASN A 129 -0.37 18.25 -11.95
CA ASN A 129 0.58 17.69 -11.00
C ASN A 129 -0.07 16.88 -9.87
N ARG A 130 -1.39 16.71 -9.87
CA ARG A 130 -2.06 15.92 -8.82
C ARG A 130 -1.75 14.44 -9.05
N PRO A 131 -1.10 13.76 -8.09
CA PRO A 131 -0.81 12.33 -8.24
C PRO A 131 -2.11 11.53 -8.30
N ARG A 132 -2.07 10.39 -8.99
CA ARG A 132 -3.20 9.45 -9.03
C ARG A 132 -3.55 8.95 -7.62
N LEU A 133 -4.78 8.47 -7.46
CA LEU A 133 -5.22 7.90 -6.19
C LEU A 133 -4.36 6.71 -5.79
N GLU A 134 -4.03 5.82 -6.73
CA GLU A 134 -3.18 4.65 -6.50
C GLU A 134 -1.78 5.07 -6.05
N THR A 135 -1.22 6.13 -6.66
CA THR A 135 0.05 6.73 -6.25
C THR A 135 0.00 7.29 -4.83
N GLN A 136 -1.07 8.03 -4.48
CA GLN A 136 -1.24 8.60 -3.14
C GLN A 136 -1.38 7.50 -2.08
N ILE A 137 -2.16 6.45 -2.36
CA ILE A 137 -2.33 5.30 -1.47
C ILE A 137 -1.00 4.59 -1.28
N LEU A 138 -0.30 4.25 -2.38
CA LEU A 138 1.00 3.57 -2.31
C LEU A 138 2.03 4.38 -1.53
N GLN A 139 2.13 5.69 -1.78
CA GLN A 139 3.03 6.57 -1.03
C GLN A 139 2.69 6.64 0.46
N THR A 140 1.40 6.63 0.80
CA THR A 140 0.93 6.59 2.19
C THR A 140 1.33 5.28 2.86
N ILE A 141 1.14 4.14 2.18
CA ILE A 141 1.55 2.84 2.66
C ILE A 141 3.06 2.79 2.91
N LEU A 142 3.87 3.27 1.97
CA LEU A 142 5.33 3.29 2.09
C LEU A 142 5.80 4.20 3.23
N LYS A 143 5.18 5.36 3.41
CA LYS A 143 5.49 6.29 4.51
C LYS A 143 5.15 5.68 5.88
N LEU A 144 4.03 4.97 5.98
CA LEU A 144 3.64 4.31 7.23
C LEU A 144 4.53 3.11 7.52
N GLU A 145 4.94 2.38 6.49
CA GLU A 145 5.89 1.28 6.63
C GLU A 145 7.27 1.75 7.12
N GLU A 146 7.69 2.92 6.68
CA GLU A 146 8.92 3.56 7.15
C GLU A 146 8.84 3.90 8.64
N GLN A 147 7.73 4.50 9.05
CA GLN A 147 7.55 5.03 10.40
C GLN A 147 7.16 3.93 11.40
N ALA A 148 6.72 2.76 10.90
CA ALA A 148 6.24 1.66 11.71
C ALA A 148 7.32 1.16 12.69
N PRO A 149 7.02 1.11 14.00
CA PRO A 149 7.89 0.52 14.99
C PRO A 149 8.30 -0.91 14.65
N ILE A 150 9.46 -1.35 15.16
CA ILE A 150 9.99 -2.70 14.89
C ILE A 150 9.00 -3.78 15.34
N HIS A 151 8.35 -3.62 16.49
CA HIS A 151 7.38 -4.60 16.99
C HIS A 151 6.17 -4.75 16.07
N VAL A 152 5.67 -3.65 15.48
CA VAL A 152 4.59 -3.69 14.48
C VAL A 152 5.04 -4.40 13.20
N ARG A 153 6.27 -4.15 12.74
CA ARG A 153 6.75 -4.69 11.45
C ARG A 153 7.18 -6.16 11.50
N LEU A 154 7.68 -6.62 12.65
CA LEU A 154 8.28 -7.96 12.77
C LEU A 154 7.34 -8.99 13.40
N ASP A 155 6.21 -8.56 13.97
CA ASP A 155 5.22 -9.44 14.55
C ASP A 155 4.38 -10.13 13.47
N THR A 156 4.72 -11.39 13.19
CA THR A 156 4.04 -12.23 12.21
C THR A 156 2.68 -12.74 12.69
N GLU A 157 2.46 -12.75 14.00
CA GLU A 157 1.24 -13.29 14.61
C GLU A 157 0.17 -12.21 14.84
N TYR A 158 0.49 -10.95 14.53
CA TYR A 158 -0.43 -9.81 14.68
C TYR A 158 -0.88 -9.58 16.14
N ARG A 159 -0.07 -9.98 17.13
CA ARG A 159 -0.32 -9.76 18.56
C ARG A 159 -0.36 -8.28 18.91
N TRP A 160 0.47 -7.45 18.27
CA TRP A 160 0.50 -6.00 18.47
C TRP A 160 -0.88 -5.36 18.24
N LEU A 161 -1.67 -5.89 17.30
CA LEU A 161 -3.00 -5.39 16.98
C LEU A 161 -4.01 -5.76 18.06
N ASP A 162 -3.91 -6.98 18.63
CA ASP A 162 -4.73 -7.40 19.76
C ASP A 162 -4.49 -6.48 20.97
N GLU A 163 -3.22 -6.15 21.24
CA GLU A 163 -2.88 -5.22 22.32
C GLU A 163 -3.36 -3.79 22.04
N ALA A 164 -3.19 -3.30 20.80
CA ALA A 164 -3.69 -1.99 20.40
C ALA A 164 -5.23 -1.89 20.57
N SER A 165 -5.95 -2.94 20.16
CA SER A 165 -7.42 -3.00 20.29
C SER A 165 -7.86 -3.04 21.75
N LYS A 166 -7.15 -3.76 22.63
CA LYS A 166 -7.39 -3.72 24.08
C LYS A 166 -7.19 -2.32 24.66
N ARG A 167 -6.10 -1.64 24.30
CA ARG A 167 -5.81 -0.27 24.75
C ARG A 167 -6.86 0.73 24.26
N GLU A 168 -7.33 0.58 23.02
CA GLU A 168 -8.43 1.38 22.48
C GLU A 168 -9.72 1.18 23.27
N GLN A 169 -10.08 -0.06 23.61
CA GLN A 169 -11.24 -0.36 24.45
C GLN A 169 -11.10 0.23 25.87
N GLU A 170 -9.91 0.18 26.47
CA GLU A 170 -9.63 0.84 27.76
C GLU A 170 -9.86 2.36 27.68
N LEU A 171 -9.45 3.00 26.58
CA LEU A 171 -9.66 4.43 26.34
C LEU A 171 -11.15 4.77 26.16
N VAL A 172 -11.86 4.00 25.34
CA VAL A 172 -13.29 4.25 25.04
C VAL A 172 -14.18 3.99 26.25
N SER A 173 -13.88 2.97 27.05
CA SER A 173 -14.63 2.63 28.27
C SER A 173 -14.42 3.62 29.42
N GLY A 174 -13.49 4.56 29.30
CA GLY A 174 -13.19 5.55 30.34
C GLY A 174 -12.52 4.94 31.58
N MET A 175 -12.03 3.70 31.49
CA MET A 175 -11.39 2.97 32.60
C MET A 175 -9.94 3.40 32.86
N ILE A 176 -9.43 4.40 32.13
CA ILE A 176 -8.04 4.84 32.24
C ILE A 176 -7.88 5.92 33.30
N ASP A 177 -7.21 5.54 34.39
CA ASP A 177 -6.76 6.48 35.41
C ASP A 177 -5.69 7.45 34.88
N LYS A 178 -5.59 8.63 35.50
CA LYS A 178 -4.58 9.66 35.17
C LYS A 178 -3.14 9.13 35.19
N LYS A 179 -2.85 8.14 36.04
CA LYS A 179 -1.53 7.49 36.12
C LYS A 179 -1.27 6.63 34.88
N ARG A 180 -2.23 5.80 34.49
CA ARG A 180 -2.17 4.95 33.29
C ARG A 180 -2.07 5.78 32.01
N ALA A 181 -2.81 6.89 31.90
CA ALA A 181 -2.71 7.80 30.76
C ALA A 181 -1.29 8.40 30.60
N LYS A 182 -0.64 8.79 31.70
CA LYS A 182 0.74 9.29 31.67
C LYS A 182 1.74 8.20 31.26
N GLU A 183 1.55 6.97 31.72
CA GLU A 183 2.39 5.83 31.36
C GLU A 183 2.26 5.48 29.87
N LEU A 184 1.04 5.47 29.32
CA LEU A 184 0.76 5.24 27.91
C LEU A 184 1.40 6.31 27.00
N ASN A 185 1.33 7.59 27.40
CA ASN A 185 1.98 8.66 26.67
C ASN A 185 3.51 8.56 26.72
N LYS A 186 4.09 8.17 27.87
CA LYS A 186 5.54 8.03 28.04
C LYS A 186 6.09 6.84 27.24
N SER A 187 5.37 5.72 27.24
CA SER A 187 5.73 4.51 26.49
C SER A 187 5.47 4.61 24.99
N ARG A 188 4.69 5.62 24.56
CA ARG A 188 4.22 5.81 23.18
C ARG A 188 3.37 4.65 22.66
N GLU A 189 2.83 3.81 23.55
CA GLU A 189 1.92 2.70 23.18
C GLU A 189 0.63 3.19 22.50
N VAL A 190 0.23 4.43 22.75
CA VAL A 190 -0.93 5.06 22.07
C VAL A 190 -0.72 5.17 20.55
N VAL A 191 0.53 5.23 20.10
CA VAL A 191 0.86 5.30 18.67
C VAL A 191 0.39 4.03 17.93
N ASP A 192 0.37 2.89 18.60
CA ASP A 192 -0.05 1.62 18.01
C ASP A 192 -1.54 1.62 17.63
N ILE A 193 -2.36 2.42 18.31
CA ILE A 193 -3.78 2.62 17.95
C ILE A 193 -3.90 3.28 16.58
N GLY A 194 -3.07 4.30 16.30
CA GLY A 194 -3.03 4.93 14.99
C GLY A 194 -2.60 3.97 13.87
N TYR A 195 -1.68 3.06 14.15
CA TYR A 195 -1.31 1.99 13.22
C TYR A 195 -2.43 0.95 13.04
N ALA A 196 -3.19 0.66 14.11
CA ALA A 196 -4.34 -0.23 14.04
C ALA A 196 -5.44 0.35 13.13
N ASP A 197 -5.76 1.65 13.27
CA ASP A 197 -6.70 2.34 12.40
C ASP A 197 -6.27 2.32 10.93
N TYR A 198 -4.99 2.55 10.69
CA TYR A 198 -4.44 2.46 9.35
C TYR A 198 -4.55 1.04 8.74
N GLU A 199 -4.24 -0.01 9.51
CA GLU A 199 -4.39 -1.39 9.05
C GLU A 199 -5.87 -1.71 8.80
N ARG A 200 -6.81 -1.23 9.62
CA ARG A 200 -8.26 -1.34 9.37
C ARG A 200 -8.66 -0.69 8.05
N MET A 201 -8.19 0.54 7.78
CA MET A 201 -8.47 1.22 6.52
C MET A 201 -7.89 0.49 5.31
N THR A 202 -6.65 -0.01 5.42
CA THR A 202 -5.99 -0.77 4.35
C THR A 202 -6.71 -2.10 4.10
N MET A 203 -7.12 -2.80 5.15
CA MET A 203 -7.86 -4.06 5.02
C MET A 203 -9.28 -3.84 4.47
N ALA A 204 -9.96 -2.76 4.87
CA ALA A 204 -11.25 -2.39 4.27
C ALA A 204 -11.12 -2.05 2.78
N LEU A 205 -10.05 -1.35 2.38
CA LEU A 205 -9.73 -1.11 0.98
C LEU A 205 -9.45 -2.41 0.22
N ASN A 206 -8.70 -3.33 0.83
CA ASN A 206 -8.42 -4.66 0.28
C ASN A 206 -9.70 -5.46 0.01
N GLU A 207 -10.66 -5.45 0.93
CA GLU A 207 -11.95 -6.11 0.70
C GLU A 207 -12.81 -5.39 -0.34
N SER A 208 -12.82 -4.06 -0.35
CA SER A 208 -13.66 -3.28 -1.25
C SER A 208 -13.23 -3.37 -2.72
N LEU A 209 -11.92 -3.53 -2.97
CA LEU A 209 -11.33 -3.53 -4.30
C LEU A 209 -10.74 -4.89 -4.71
N ASP A 210 -10.97 -5.94 -3.92
CA ASP A 210 -10.35 -7.26 -4.12
C ASP A 210 -8.82 -7.16 -4.26
N LEU A 211 -8.15 -6.56 -3.27
CA LEU A 211 -6.69 -6.37 -3.22
C LEU A 211 -6.05 -7.09 -2.02
N CYS A 212 -4.71 -7.09 -2.00
CA CYS A 212 -3.83 -7.67 -0.99
C CYS A 212 -2.63 -6.73 -0.67
N LEU A 213 -2.90 -5.45 -0.40
CA LEU A 213 -1.91 -4.42 -0.01
C LEU A 213 -1.28 -4.68 1.37
#